data_AF-A0A928XAU1-F1
#
_entry.id   AF-A0A928XAU1-F1
#
_cell.length_a   1.000
_cell.length_b   1.000
_cell.length_c   1.000
_cell.angle_alpha   90.00
_cell.angle_beta   90.00
_cell.angle_gamma   90.00
#
_symmetry.space_group_name_H-M   'P 1'
#
loop_
_entity.id
_entity.type
_entity.pdbx_description
1 polymer ?
#
loop_
_entity_poly.entity_id
_entity_poly.type
_entity_poly.pdbx_seq_one_letter_code
_entity_poly.pdbx_strand_id
1 'polypeptide(L)'
;MLALLGEVGLDPTVLGALNVDREQADVLLLTLRSWVESHAQALAQSTTAVAQARAALRSAERQWRMGGGNGEALLDLEQAKASLQTAVAARRQLLAELFDELAEPLSQSQRVMANVLNDGRAGVCR
;
A
#
# COMPACT_ATOMS: atom_id res chain seq x y z
N MET A 1 -13.49 4.02 1.38
CA MET A 1 -13.27 2.61 0.99
C MET A 1 -12.67 2.50 -0.42
N LEU A 2 -13.38 2.94 -1.47
CA LEU A 2 -12.84 2.99 -2.85
C LEU A 2 -11.56 3.81 -3.01
N ALA A 3 -11.43 4.96 -2.33
CA ALA A 3 -10.21 5.77 -2.36
C ALA A 3 -8.97 5.06 -1.77
N LEU A 4 -9.19 4.14 -0.82
CA LEU A 4 -8.12 3.37 -0.17
C LEU A 4 -7.65 2.21 -1.06
N LEU A 5 -8.57 1.58 -1.81
CA LEU A 5 -8.26 0.58 -2.83
C LEU A 5 -7.44 1.17 -3.99
N GLY A 6 -7.77 2.39 -4.41
CA GLY A 6 -6.99 3.14 -5.41
C GLY A 6 -5.57 3.52 -4.93
N GLU A 7 -5.38 3.78 -3.64
CA GLU A 7 -4.04 4.04 -3.06
C GLU A 7 -3.18 2.78 -2.87
N VAL A 8 -3.80 1.60 -2.77
CA VAL A 8 -3.10 0.29 -2.69
C VAL A 8 -2.68 -0.22 -4.08
N GLY A 9 -3.09 0.44 -5.17
CA GLY A 9 -2.69 0.06 -6.53
C GLY A 9 -3.42 -1.19 -7.05
N LEU A 10 -4.48 -1.64 -6.36
CA LEU A 10 -5.40 -2.67 -6.84
C LEU A 10 -6.41 -2.03 -7.79
N ASP A 11 -5.90 -1.50 -8.90
CA ASP A 11 -6.74 -1.11 -10.03
C ASP A 11 -7.40 -2.40 -10.59
N PRO A 12 -8.66 -2.36 -11.06
CA PRO A 12 -9.28 -3.48 -11.77
C PRO A 12 -8.40 -4.06 -12.89
N THR A 13 -7.48 -3.27 -13.45
CA THR A 13 -6.47 -3.72 -14.42
C THR A 13 -5.42 -4.68 -13.81
N VAL A 14 -4.98 -4.45 -12.58
CA VAL A 14 -4.04 -5.34 -11.84
C VAL A 14 -4.75 -6.61 -11.40
N LEU A 15 -6.00 -6.51 -10.94
CA LEU A 15 -6.85 -7.67 -10.66
C LEU A 15 -7.15 -8.48 -11.94
N GLY A 16 -7.35 -7.82 -13.08
CA GLY A 16 -7.48 -8.47 -14.38
C GLY A 16 -6.20 -9.14 -14.87
N ALA A 17 -5.02 -8.57 -14.55
CA ALA A 17 -3.73 -9.16 -14.87
C ALA A 17 -3.39 -10.39 -14.00
N LEU A 18 -4.00 -10.50 -12.80
CA LEU A 18 -3.80 -11.63 -11.89
C LEU A 18 -4.46 -12.93 -12.38
N ASN A 19 -5.26 -12.89 -13.44
CA ASN A 19 -5.89 -14.05 -14.08
C ASN A 19 -6.59 -14.99 -13.06
N VAL A 20 -7.16 -14.39 -12.03
CA VAL A 20 -7.88 -15.04 -10.93
C VAL A 20 -9.35 -15.23 -11.30
N ASP A 21 -9.91 -16.38 -10.95
CA ASP A 21 -11.34 -16.64 -11.14
C ASP A 21 -12.19 -15.82 -10.14
N ARG A 22 -13.52 -15.87 -10.31
CA ARG A 22 -14.45 -15.06 -9.52
C ARG A 22 -14.44 -15.41 -8.03
N GLU A 23 -14.30 -16.70 -7.70
CA GLU A 23 -14.26 -17.14 -6.30
C GLU A 23 -12.96 -16.68 -5.62
N GLN A 24 -11.83 -16.72 -6.33
CA GLN A 24 -10.54 -16.21 -5.86
C GLN A 24 -10.56 -14.69 -5.68
N ALA A 25 -11.19 -13.96 -6.59
CA ALA A 25 -11.38 -12.52 -6.45
C ALA A 25 -12.18 -12.17 -5.19
N ASP A 26 -13.24 -12.93 -4.89
CA ASP A 26 -14.05 -12.72 -3.68
C ASP A 26 -13.24 -13.00 -2.40
N VAL A 27 -12.38 -14.03 -2.39
CA VAL A 27 -11.47 -14.30 -1.26
C VAL A 27 -10.46 -13.17 -1.07
N LEU A 28 -9.82 -12.70 -2.15
CA LEU A 28 -8.86 -11.59 -2.07
C LEU A 28 -9.51 -10.30 -1.59
N LEU A 29 -10.73 -10.00 -2.05
CA LEU A 29 -11.50 -8.84 -1.61
C LEU A 29 -11.90 -8.94 -0.13
N LEU A 30 -12.26 -10.13 0.35
CA LEU A 30 -12.56 -10.40 1.77
C LEU A 30 -11.31 -10.21 2.65
N THR A 31 -10.16 -10.78 2.25
CA THR A 31 -8.88 -10.61 2.97
C THR A 31 -8.50 -9.14 3.04
N LEU A 32 -8.53 -8.45 1.91
CA LEU A 32 -8.22 -7.02 1.82
C LEU A 32 -9.15 -6.17 2.70
N ARG A 33 -10.45 -6.48 2.70
CA ARG A 33 -11.42 -5.79 3.54
C ARG A 33 -11.15 -6.03 5.02
N SER A 34 -10.95 -7.29 5.42
CA SER A 34 -10.64 -7.66 6.80
C SER A 34 -9.38 -6.97 7.29
N TRP A 35 -8.33 -6.93 6.46
CA TRP A 35 -7.09 -6.24 6.79
C TRP A 35 -7.27 -4.72 6.94
N VAL A 36 -7.99 -4.08 6.02
CA VAL A 36 -8.28 -2.64 6.12
C VAL A 36 -9.10 -2.33 7.36
N GLU A 37 -10.05 -3.18 7.73
CA GLU A 37 -10.85 -3.02 8.96
C GLU A 37 -9.98 -3.18 10.21
N SER A 38 -9.07 -4.17 10.26
CA SER A 38 -8.17 -4.39 11.40
C SER A 38 -7.06 -3.34 11.51
N HIS A 39 -6.63 -2.74 10.41
CA HIS A 39 -5.57 -1.73 10.35
C HIS A 39 -6.10 -0.30 10.12
N ALA A 40 -7.42 -0.09 10.19
CA ALA A 40 -8.05 1.20 9.90
C ALA A 40 -7.44 2.36 10.71
N GLN A 41 -7.19 2.11 12.00
CA GLN A 41 -6.59 3.11 12.90
C GLN A 41 -5.13 3.41 12.51
N ALA A 42 -4.33 2.38 12.21
CA ALA A 42 -2.93 2.54 11.80
C ALA A 42 -2.83 3.29 10.45
N LEU A 43 -3.70 2.96 9.49
CA LEU A 43 -3.79 3.65 8.19
C LEU A 43 -4.19 5.12 8.35
N ALA A 44 -5.17 5.41 9.22
CA ALA A 44 -5.60 6.79 9.51
C ALA A 44 -4.49 7.60 10.20
N GLN A 45 -3.80 7.00 11.17
CA GLN A 45 -2.66 7.62 11.85
C GLN A 45 -1.51 7.89 10.88
N SER A 46 -1.16 6.92 10.05
CA SER A 46 -0.12 7.05 9.02
C SER A 46 -0.45 8.14 8.01
N THR A 47 -1.70 8.20 7.52
CA THR A 47 -2.17 9.25 6.61
C THR A 47 -2.06 10.63 7.23
N THR A 48 -2.48 10.75 8.49
CA THR A 48 -2.38 12.00 9.25
C THR A 48 -0.93 12.42 9.46
N ALA A 49 -0.04 11.49 9.82
CA ALA A 49 1.39 11.74 10.01
C ALA A 49 2.06 12.25 8.73
N VAL A 50 1.78 11.63 7.58
CA VAL A 50 2.30 12.10 6.28
C VAL A 50 1.77 13.50 5.94
N ALA A 51 0.48 13.77 6.18
CA ALA A 51 -0.10 15.09 5.93
C ALA A 51 0.53 16.17 6.81
N GLN A 52 0.74 15.87 8.10
CA GLN A 52 1.41 16.76 9.05
C GLN A 52 2.87 17.02 8.65
N ALA A 53 3.63 15.98 8.30
CA ALA A 53 5.02 16.12 7.86
C ALA A 53 5.14 16.94 6.57
N ARG A 54 4.21 16.78 5.61
CA ARG A 54 4.13 17.63 4.40
C ARG A 54 3.82 19.08 4.74
N ALA A 55 2.93 19.33 5.70
CA ALA A 55 2.60 20.69 6.14
C ALA A 55 3.80 21.35 6.84
N ALA A 56 4.51 20.61 7.69
CA ALA A 56 5.74 21.04 8.34
C ALA A 56 6.83 21.40 7.32
N LEU A 57 7.05 20.54 6.33
CA LEU A 57 8.01 20.80 5.25
C LEU A 57 7.67 22.09 4.48
N ARG A 58 6.41 22.28 4.06
CA ARG A 58 5.99 23.52 3.39
C ARG A 58 6.15 24.76 4.28
N SER A 59 6.02 24.61 5.59
CA SER A 59 6.25 25.71 6.53
C SER A 59 7.74 26.07 6.59
N ALA A 60 8.60 25.07 6.79
CA ALA A 60 10.05 25.24 6.83
C ALA A 60 10.59 25.79 5.51
N GLU A 61 10.09 25.33 4.36
CA GLU A 61 10.45 25.87 3.04
C GLU A 61 10.08 27.36 2.89
N ARG A 62 8.92 27.77 3.40
CA ARG A 62 8.51 29.19 3.37
C ARG A 62 9.39 30.03 4.29
N GLN A 63 9.67 29.55 5.49
CA GLN A 63 10.56 30.23 6.44
C GLN A 63 11.97 30.38 5.87
N TRP A 64 12.53 29.32 5.28
CA TRP A 64 13.83 29.37 4.62
C TRP A 64 13.90 30.41 3.49
N ARG A 65 12.83 30.48 2.66
CA ARG A 65 12.73 31.47 1.58
C ARG A 65 12.60 32.90 2.09
N MET A 66 11.89 33.13 3.19
CA MET A 66 11.63 34.45 3.75
C MET A 66 12.76 34.95 4.66
N GLY A 67 13.42 34.06 5.40
CA GLY A 67 14.42 34.37 6.42
C GLY A 67 15.86 34.44 5.91
N GLY A 68 16.11 34.04 4.66
CA GLY A 68 17.42 34.18 4.03
C GLY A 68 18.50 33.35 4.73
N GLY A 69 18.42 32.03 4.62
CA GLY A 69 19.60 31.17 4.78
C GLY A 69 20.24 31.12 6.18
N ASN A 70 19.55 31.51 7.24
CA ASN A 70 20.05 31.41 8.61
C ASN A 70 20.09 29.94 9.06
N GLY A 71 21.19 29.51 9.69
CA GLY A 71 21.48 28.09 9.96
C GLY A 71 20.38 27.31 10.72
N GLU A 72 19.60 27.98 11.56
CA GLU A 72 18.44 27.41 12.25
C GLU A 72 17.32 26.99 11.28
N ALA A 73 17.01 27.83 10.28
CA ALA A 73 16.00 27.51 9.27
C ALA A 73 16.46 26.39 8.30
N LEU A 74 17.78 26.17 8.17
CA LEU A 74 18.31 25.02 7.42
C LEU A 74 18.08 23.73 8.20
N LEU A 75 18.39 23.76 9.50
CA LEU A 75 18.17 22.63 10.41
C LEU A 75 16.70 22.24 10.47
N ASP A 76 15.78 23.21 10.57
CA ASP A 76 14.33 22.97 10.56
C ASP A 76 13.87 22.33 9.24
N LEU A 77 14.43 22.76 8.11
CA LEU A 77 14.13 22.18 6.80
C LEU A 77 14.63 20.74 6.69
N GLU A 78 15.85 20.46 7.15
CA GLU A 78 16.42 19.12 7.17
C GLU A 78 15.63 18.18 8.09
N GLN A 79 15.25 18.67 9.27
CA GLN A 79 14.43 17.92 10.21
C GLN A 79 13.02 17.64 9.65
N ALA A 80 12.40 18.60 8.97
CA ALA A 80 11.11 18.41 8.31
C ALA A 80 11.20 17.40 7.16
N LYS A 81 12.30 17.39 6.39
CA LYS A 81 12.55 16.36 5.36
C LYS A 81 12.72 14.97 5.97
N ALA A 82 13.52 14.85 7.03
CA ALA A 82 13.71 13.58 7.74
C ALA A 82 12.39 13.06 8.32
N SER A 83 11.59 13.94 8.93
CA SER A 83 10.25 13.61 9.45
C SER A 83 9.32 13.08 8.34
N LEU A 84 9.32 13.72 7.16
CA LEU A 84 8.53 13.25 6.02
C LEU A 84 9.01 11.88 5.52
N GLN A 85 10.32 11.65 5.43
CA GLN A 85 10.88 10.36 5.03
C GLN A 85 10.46 9.25 6.00
N THR A 86 10.55 9.49 7.31
CA THR A 86 10.11 8.54 8.34
C THR A 86 8.61 8.24 8.25
N ALA A 87 7.77 9.27 8.09
CA ALA A 87 6.32 9.08 7.96
C ALA A 87 5.95 8.29 6.69
N VAL A 88 6.62 8.56 5.57
CA VAL A 88 6.43 7.81 4.31
C VAL A 88 6.94 6.37 4.44
N ALA A 89 8.08 6.14 5.10
CA ALA A 89 8.62 4.81 5.33
C ALA A 89 7.67 3.97 6.21
N ALA A 90 7.14 4.54 7.29
CA ALA A 90 6.14 3.88 8.14
C ALA A 90 4.87 3.52 7.35
N ARG A 91 4.40 4.42 6.46
CA ARG A 91 3.29 4.12 5.56
C ARG A 91 3.61 2.98 4.59
N ARG A 92 4.81 2.95 4.02
CA ARG A 92 5.25 1.88 3.11
C ARG A 92 5.34 0.53 3.82
N GLN A 93 5.79 0.52 5.08
CA GLN A 93 5.84 -0.70 5.88
C GLN A 93 4.45 -1.31 6.09
N LEU A 94 3.44 -0.49 6.45
CA LEU A 94 2.05 -0.94 6.55
C LEU A 94 1.52 -1.51 5.23
N LEU A 95 1.89 -0.90 4.10
CA LEU A 95 1.49 -1.43 2.79
C LEU A 95 2.24 -2.71 2.43
N ALA A 96 3.50 -2.87 2.85
CA ALA A 96 4.26 -4.10 2.65
C ALA A 96 3.65 -5.27 3.43
N GLU A 97 3.21 -5.04 4.68
CA GLU A 97 2.49 -6.03 5.49
C GLU A 97 1.20 -6.50 4.79
N LEU A 98 0.46 -5.58 4.16
CA LEU A 98 -0.68 -5.94 3.33
C LEU A 98 -0.28 -6.81 2.12
N PHE A 99 0.81 -6.48 1.44
CA PHE A 99 1.28 -7.30 0.31
C PHE A 99 1.72 -8.70 0.75
N ASP A 100 2.36 -8.84 1.92
CA ASP A 100 2.75 -10.12 2.49
C ASP A 100 1.51 -10.96 2.86
N GLU A 101 0.49 -10.34 3.47
CA GLU A 101 -0.79 -11.02 3.75
C GLU A 101 -1.53 -11.46 2.49
N LEU A 102 -1.44 -10.69 1.40
CA LEU A 102 -2.05 -11.03 0.12
C LEU A 102 -1.22 -12.05 -0.69
N ALA A 103 0.09 -12.17 -0.44
CA ALA A 103 0.97 -13.06 -1.18
C ALA A 103 0.59 -14.53 -1.01
N GLU A 104 0.22 -14.93 0.21
CA GLU A 104 -0.19 -16.30 0.52
C GLU A 104 -1.47 -16.72 -0.23
N PRO A 105 -2.62 -16.03 -0.12
CA PRO A 105 -3.83 -16.36 -0.86
C PRO A 105 -3.65 -16.24 -2.38
N LEU A 106 -2.83 -15.29 -2.86
CA LEU A 106 -2.46 -15.22 -4.29
C LEU A 106 -1.70 -16.47 -4.74
N SER A 107 -0.72 -16.92 -3.96
CA SER A 107 0.06 -18.11 -4.29
C SER A 107 -0.76 -19.41 -4.24
N GLN A 108 -1.68 -19.53 -3.27
CA GLN A 108 -2.58 -20.67 -3.17
C GLN A 108 -3.54 -20.70 -4.36
N SER A 109 -4.10 -19.55 -4.73
CA SER A 109 -4.97 -19.41 -5.90
C SER A 109 -4.27 -19.84 -7.19
N GLN A 110 -3.02 -19.38 -7.39
CA GLN A 110 -2.20 -19.78 -8.53
C GLN A 110 -1.89 -21.28 -8.56
N ARG A 111 -1.62 -21.90 -7.40
CA ARG A 111 -1.38 -23.35 -7.28
C ARG A 111 -2.63 -24.17 -7.58
N VAL A 112 -3.79 -23.76 -7.07
CA VAL A 112 -5.08 -24.43 -7.35
C VAL A 112 -5.37 -24.38 -8.84
N MET A 113 -5.20 -23.22 -9.48
CA MET A 113 -5.36 -23.07 -10.93
C MET A 113 -4.38 -23.95 -11.72
N ALA A 114 -3.10 -23.99 -11.32
CA ALA A 114 -2.11 -24.84 -11.95
C ALA A 114 -2.46 -26.33 -11.84
N ASN A 115 -2.98 -26.77 -10.69
CA ASN A 115 -3.45 -28.14 -10.48
C ASN A 115 -4.68 -28.44 -11.34
N VAL A 116 -5.68 -27.55 -11.38
CA VAL A 116 -6.88 -27.71 -12.23
C VAL A 116 -6.51 -27.79 -13.72
N LEU A 117 -5.55 -26.99 -14.18
CA LEU A 117 -5.07 -27.03 -15.57
C LEU A 117 -4.28 -28.31 -15.88
N ASN A 118 -3.48 -28.80 -14.94
CA ASN A 118 -2.72 -30.04 -15.09
C ASN A 118 -3.64 -31.28 -15.07
N ASP A 119 -4.61 -31.31 -14.16
CA ASP A 119 -5.59 -32.40 -14.04
C ASP A 119 -6.60 -32.37 -15.20
N GLY A 120 -7.03 -31.19 -15.62
CA GLY A 120 -7.86 -30.98 -16.80
C GLY A 120 -7.17 -31.41 -18.10
N ARG A 121 -5.85 -31.26 -18.21
CA ARG A 121 -5.06 -31.81 -19.34
C ARG A 121 -4.91 -33.33 -19.28
N ALA A 122 -4.78 -33.91 -18.09
CA ALA A 122 -4.69 -35.37 -17.92
C ALA A 122 -6.01 -36.09 -18.29
N GLY A 123 -7.16 -35.43 -18.08
CA GLY A 123 -8.48 -35.97 -18.40
C GLY A 123 -8.88 -35.94 -19.88
N VAL A 124 -8.23 -35.14 -20.72
CA VAL A 124 -8.58 -34.95 -22.15
C VAL A 124 -7.86 -35.95 -23.07
N CYS A 125 -6.89 -36.72 -22.55
CA CYS A 125 -6.20 -37.77 -23.32
C CYS A 125 -6.89 -39.16 -23.26
N ARG A 126 -8.21 -39.21 -23.10
CA ARG A 126 -8.98 -40.46 -23.17
C ARG A 126 -10.02 -40.43 -24.29
#